data_AF-A0AAW0XLW4-F1
#
_entry.id   AF-A0AAW0XLW4-F1
#
_cell.length_a   1.000
_cell.length_b   1.000
_cell.length_c   1.000
_cell.angle_alpha   90.00
_cell.angle_beta   90.00
_cell.angle_gamma   90.00
#
_symmetry.space_group_name_H-M   'P 1'
#
loop_
_entity.id
_entity.type
_entity.pdbx_description
1 polymer ?
#
loop_
_entity_poly.entity_id
_entity_poly.type
_entity_poly.pdbx_seq_one_letter_code
_entity_poly.pdbx_strand_id
1 'polypeptide(L)'
;MTGMTIEDYRNTYWPQLQVAVDRLLQGPQPPYHTGRVIEFEPMYSAAYKCVCQQHSEALYNDLMSHVHKHFLKVAMEMQHLDDFQLIDSYYTIIHRVLYSLDGIIPIFTYL
;
A
#
# COMPACT_ATOMS: atom_id res chain seq x y z
N MET A 1 -24.29 -19.18 0.27
CA MET A 1 -22.98 -18.50 0.37
C MET A 1 -23.13 -17.43 1.43
N THR A 2 -22.45 -17.56 2.57
CA THR A 2 -22.41 -16.51 3.59
C THR A 2 -21.60 -15.35 3.04
N GLY A 3 -22.25 -14.19 2.92
CA GLY A 3 -21.59 -12.97 2.44
C GLY A 3 -20.55 -12.48 3.44
N MET A 4 -19.52 -11.78 2.96
CA MET A 4 -18.52 -11.16 3.84
C MET A 4 -19.21 -10.12 4.73
N THR A 5 -19.12 -10.30 6.05
CA THR A 5 -19.64 -9.31 6.99
C THR A 5 -18.69 -8.11 7.07
N ILE A 6 -19.19 -6.99 7.60
CA ILE A 6 -18.34 -5.83 7.87
C ILE A 6 -17.22 -6.13 8.87
N GLU A 7 -17.44 -7.10 9.78
CA GLU A 7 -16.44 -7.54 10.74
C GLU A 7 -15.34 -8.36 10.07
N ASP A 8 -15.70 -9.25 9.14
CA ASP A 8 -14.73 -9.99 8.33
C ASP A 8 -13.84 -9.03 7.53
N TYR A 9 -14.45 -8.02 6.90
CA TYR A 9 -13.74 -6.97 6.19
C TYR A 9 -12.72 -6.28 7.12
N ARG A 10 -13.18 -5.75 8.26
CA ARG A 10 -12.37 -4.94 9.19
C ARG A 10 -11.28 -5.73 9.91
N ASN A 11 -11.56 -6.98 10.25
CA ASN A 11 -10.70 -7.77 11.14
C ASN A 11 -9.83 -8.78 10.37
N THR A 12 -10.11 -9.02 9.09
CA THR A 12 -9.37 -10.02 8.30
C THR A 12 -8.88 -9.45 6.96
N TYR A 13 -9.78 -9.01 6.08
CA TYR A 13 -9.40 -8.66 4.71
C TYR A 13 -8.64 -7.33 4.62
N TRP A 14 -9.16 -6.27 5.23
CA TRP A 14 -8.47 -4.98 5.22
C TRP A 14 -7.11 -5.05 5.92
N PRO A 15 -6.96 -5.60 7.14
CA PRO A 15 -5.65 -5.70 7.78
C PRO A 15 -4.61 -6.46 6.93
N GLN A 16 -5.03 -7.53 6.24
CA GLN A 16 -4.16 -8.28 5.33
C GLN A 16 -3.67 -7.40 4.16
N LEU A 17 -4.59 -6.68 3.52
CA LEU A 17 -4.28 -5.77 2.41
C LEU A 17 -3.43 -4.59 2.89
N GLN A 18 -3.74 -4.03 4.05
CA GLN A 18 -3.01 -2.93 4.67
C GLN A 18 -1.55 -3.30 4.91
N VAL A 19 -1.28 -4.49 5.44
CA VAL A 19 0.10 -4.98 5.63
C VAL A 19 0.84 -5.11 4.31
N ALA A 20 0.18 -5.55 3.24
CA ALA A 20 0.81 -5.61 1.91
C ALA A 20 1.12 -4.21 1.36
N VAL A 21 0.18 -3.28 1.51
CA VAL A 21 0.38 -1.86 1.15
C VAL A 21 1.53 -1.25 1.94
N ASP A 22 1.62 -1.51 3.25
CA ASP A 22 2.72 -1.02 4.09
C ASP A 22 4.07 -1.51 3.61
N ARG A 23 4.19 -2.79 3.24
CA ARG A 23 5.43 -3.35 2.70
C ARG A 23 5.81 -2.69 1.37
N LEU A 24 4.83 -2.46 0.50
CA LEU A 24 5.06 -1.77 -0.77
C LEU A 24 5.47 -0.31 -0.57
N LEU A 25 4.86 0.40 0.39
CA LEU A 25 5.20 1.78 0.76
C LEU A 25 6.59 1.90 1.38
N GLN A 26 7.03 0.90 2.14
CA GLN A 26 8.40 0.83 2.67
C GLN A 26 9.44 0.58 1.57
N GLY A 27 9.01 -0.07 0.48
CA GLY A 27 9.89 -0.46 -0.62
C GLY A 27 10.79 -1.65 -0.26
N PRO A 28 11.60 -2.13 -1.21
CA PRO A 28 12.56 -3.19 -0.96
C PRO A 28 13.61 -2.77 0.08
N GLN A 29 13.82 -3.61 1.08
CA GLN A 29 14.87 -3.42 2.08
C GLN A 29 16.24 -3.75 1.46
N PRO A 30 17.33 -3.02 1.80
CA PRO A 30 18.67 -3.41 1.41
C PRO A 30 19.06 -4.79 2.00
N PRO A 31 19.78 -5.66 1.26
CA PRO A 31 20.20 -5.49 -0.13
C PRO A 31 19.03 -5.69 -1.10
N TYR A 32 18.91 -4.79 -2.09
CA TYR A 32 17.77 -4.65 -3.03
C TYR A 32 17.54 -5.87 -3.97
N HIS A 33 17.91 -7.10 -3.60
CA HIS A 33 18.05 -8.23 -4.54
C HIS A 33 17.63 -9.60 -3.99
N THR A 34 16.73 -9.70 -3.00
CA THR A 34 16.27 -11.02 -2.55
C THR A 34 14.77 -11.07 -2.27
N GLY A 35 13.97 -11.07 -3.35
CA GLY A 35 12.58 -11.55 -3.34
C GLY A 35 11.50 -10.53 -3.68
N ARG A 36 10.29 -11.02 -3.97
CA ARG A 36 9.10 -10.17 -4.07
C ARG A 36 8.75 -9.66 -2.67
N VAL A 37 8.46 -8.36 -2.56
CA VAL A 37 8.10 -7.71 -1.27
C VAL A 37 6.79 -8.27 -0.70
N ILE A 38 5.91 -8.77 -1.59
CA ILE A 38 4.65 -9.43 -1.27
C ILE A 38 4.32 -10.53 -2.28
N GLU A 39 3.40 -11.42 -1.91
CA GLU A 39 2.72 -12.30 -2.85
C GLU A 39 1.47 -11.59 -3.41
N PHE A 40 1.42 -11.42 -4.73
CA PHE A 40 0.37 -10.63 -5.37
C PHE A 40 -0.97 -11.36 -5.47
N GLU A 41 -0.96 -12.65 -5.82
CA GLU A 41 -2.19 -13.41 -6.07
C GLU A 41 -3.14 -13.43 -4.85
N PRO A 42 -2.67 -13.68 -3.60
CA PRO A 42 -3.55 -13.65 -2.45
C PRO A 42 -4.11 -12.25 -2.17
N MET A 43 -3.33 -11.19 -2.41
CA MET A 43 -3.76 -9.81 -2.18
C MET A 43 -4.81 -9.37 -3.20
N TYR A 44 -4.54 -9.63 -4.48
CA TYR A 44 -5.48 -9.39 -5.55
C TYR A 44 -6.81 -10.16 -5.34
N SER A 45 -6.72 -11.43 -4.93
CA SER A 45 -7.90 -12.24 -4.62
C SER A 45 -8.69 -11.69 -3.43
N ALA A 46 -8.01 -11.20 -2.39
CA ALA A 46 -8.63 -10.57 -1.23
C ALA A 46 -9.35 -9.27 -1.60
N ALA A 47 -8.71 -8.39 -2.38
CA ALA A 47 -9.30 -7.15 -2.87
C ALA A 47 -10.52 -7.42 -3.77
N TYR A 48 -10.39 -8.34 -4.72
CA TYR A 48 -11.51 -8.76 -5.57
C TYR A 48 -12.70 -9.29 -4.75
N LYS A 49 -12.42 -10.10 -3.73
CA LYS A 49 -13.47 -10.62 -2.85
C LYS A 49 -14.18 -9.53 -2.06
N CYS A 50 -13.47 -8.49 -1.61
CA CYS A 50 -14.09 -7.34 -0.96
C CYS A 50 -15.04 -6.61 -1.93
N VAL A 51 -14.61 -6.40 -3.17
CA VAL A 51 -15.43 -5.77 -4.22
C VAL A 51 -16.69 -6.59 -4.52
N CYS A 52 -16.55 -7.90 -4.76
CA CYS A 52 -17.69 -8.78 -5.02
C CYS A 52 -18.70 -8.85 -3.85
N GLN A 53 -18.25 -8.56 -2.64
CA GLN A 53 -19.06 -8.62 -1.42
C GLN A 53 -19.56 -7.23 -0.97
N GLN A 54 -19.59 -6.24 -1.88
CA GLN A 54 -20.14 -4.90 -1.65
C GLN A 54 -19.37 -4.04 -0.62
N HIS A 55 -18.06 -4.28 -0.44
CA HIS A 55 -17.19 -3.48 0.43
C HIS A 55 -16.28 -2.52 -0.35
N SER A 56 -16.56 -2.24 -1.62
CA SER A 56 -15.71 -1.39 -2.48
C SER A 56 -15.50 0.02 -1.94
N GLU A 57 -16.57 0.66 -1.43
CA GLU A 57 -16.47 2.03 -0.89
C GLU A 57 -15.61 2.08 0.37
N ALA A 58 -15.80 1.13 1.28
CA ALA A 58 -14.97 1.01 2.48
C ALA A 58 -13.50 0.77 2.09
N LEU A 59 -13.26 -0.15 1.16
CA LEU A 59 -11.91 -0.48 0.68
C LEU A 59 -11.21 0.71 0.03
N TYR A 60 -11.93 1.49 -0.79
CA TYR A 60 -11.41 2.71 -1.40
C TYR A 60 -11.04 3.76 -0.35
N ASN A 61 -11.94 4.04 0.58
CA ASN A 61 -11.72 5.04 1.62
C ASN A 61 -10.54 4.67 2.52
N ASP A 62 -10.44 3.39 2.91
CA ASP A 62 -9.36 2.89 3.74
C ASP A 62 -8.02 2.94 3.00
N LEU A 63 -7.98 2.52 1.73
CA LEU A 63 -6.77 2.61 0.88
C LEU A 63 -6.30 4.05 0.72
N MET A 64 -7.20 4.97 0.32
CA MET A 64 -6.84 6.38 0.10
C MET A 64 -6.38 7.04 1.39
N SER A 65 -7.08 6.80 2.50
CA SER A 65 -6.71 7.32 3.82
C SER A 65 -5.33 6.83 4.24
N HIS A 66 -5.03 5.54 4.04
CA HIS A 66 -3.76 4.93 4.44
C HIS A 66 -2.59 5.44 3.59
N VAL A 67 -2.74 5.47 2.27
CA VAL A 67 -1.73 5.97 1.33
C VAL A 67 -1.46 7.47 1.55
N HIS A 68 -2.52 8.28 1.72
CA HIS A 68 -2.38 9.70 2.03
C HIS A 68 -1.58 9.91 3.32
N LYS A 69 -1.96 9.23 4.41
CA LYS A 69 -1.26 9.36 5.71
C LYS A 69 0.22 9.03 5.58
N HIS A 70 0.56 7.99 4.82
CA HIS A 70 1.95 7.62 4.58
C HIS A 70 2.71 8.72 3.84
N PHE A 71 2.20 9.21 2.71
CA PHE A 71 2.91 10.24 1.94
C PHE A 71 2.96 11.60 2.65
N LEU A 72 1.94 11.93 3.45
CA LEU A 72 1.99 13.11 4.31
C LEU A 72 3.12 13.00 5.33
N LYS A 73 3.26 11.84 5.98
CA LYS A 73 4.36 11.58 6.91
C LYS A 73 5.72 11.71 6.22
N VAL A 74 5.89 11.11 5.04
CA VAL A 74 7.12 11.23 4.24
C VAL A 74 7.40 12.68 3.88
N ALA A 75 6.39 13.44 3.45
CA ALA A 75 6.56 14.86 3.12
C ALA A 75 7.00 15.69 4.34
N MET A 76 6.46 15.40 5.53
CA MET A 76 6.90 16.05 6.78
C MET A 76 8.35 15.69 7.13
N GLU A 77 8.75 14.42 6.98
CA GLU A 77 10.13 13.99 7.20
C GLU A 77 11.11 14.70 6.23
N MET A 78 10.69 14.96 4.99
CA MET A 78 11.50 15.67 4.01
C MET A 78 11.73 17.16 4.33
N GLN A 79 10.84 17.80 5.12
CA GLN A 79 11.00 19.20 5.50
C GLN A 79 12.20 19.44 6.44
N HIS A 80 12.76 18.38 7.02
CA HIS A 80 13.88 18.45 7.97
C HIS A 80 15.21 18.02 7.36
N LEU A 81 15.27 17.82 6.03
CA LEU A 81 16.49 17.41 5.34
C LEU A 81 17.50 18.56 5.25
N ASP A 82 18.78 18.22 5.41
CA ASP A 82 19.89 19.14 5.15
C ASP A 82 20.10 19.32 3.64
N ASP A 83 20.58 20.50 3.23
CA ASP A 83 20.76 20.87 1.82
C ASP A 83 21.70 19.88 1.10
N PHE A 84 22.68 19.33 1.82
CA PHE A 84 23.63 18.34 1.28
C PHE A 84 23.00 16.99 0.95
N GLN A 85 21.87 16.64 1.55
CA GLN A 85 21.20 15.35 1.36
C GLN A 85 19.89 15.48 0.57
N LEU A 86 19.50 16.70 0.21
CA LEU A 86 18.19 16.98 -0.36
C LEU A 86 18.00 16.21 -1.68
N ILE A 87 18.89 16.36 -2.65
CA ILE A 87 18.75 15.73 -3.98
C ILE A 87 18.68 14.20 -3.87
N ASP A 88 19.58 13.57 -3.11
CA ASP A 88 19.63 12.11 -2.95
C ASP A 88 18.39 11.57 -2.21
N SER A 89 17.91 12.29 -1.21
CA SER A 89 16.70 11.92 -0.47
C SER A 89 15.46 12.03 -1.33
N TYR A 90 15.33 13.11 -2.10
CA TYR A 90 14.23 13.26 -3.06
C TYR A 90 14.26 12.17 -4.14
N TYR A 91 15.43 11.90 -4.72
CA TYR A 91 15.59 10.82 -5.70
C TYR A 91 15.12 9.48 -5.12
N THR A 92 15.60 9.12 -3.93
CA THR A 92 15.23 7.88 -3.25
C THR A 92 13.72 7.81 -2.98
N ILE A 93 13.13 8.90 -2.50
CA ILE A 93 11.70 8.94 -2.16
C ILE A 93 10.84 8.86 -3.41
N ILE A 94 11.19 9.57 -4.49
CA ILE A 94 10.45 9.49 -5.76
C ILE A 94 10.51 8.08 -6.32
N HIS A 95 11.69 7.45 -6.34
CA HIS A 95 11.81 6.05 -6.78
C HIS A 95 11.00 5.09 -5.91
N ARG A 96 10.98 5.30 -4.60
CA ARG A 96 10.12 4.52 -3.69
C ARG A 96 8.65 4.72 -3.98
N VAL A 97 8.19 5.95 -4.17
CA VAL A 97 6.79 6.27 -4.52
C VAL A 97 6.37 5.55 -5.79
N LEU A 98 7.19 5.64 -6.84
CA LEU A 98 6.91 4.95 -8.12
C LEU A 98 6.81 3.44 -7.93
N TYR A 99 7.78 2.84 -7.23
CA TYR A 99 7.75 1.42 -6.89
C TYR A 99 6.48 1.02 -6.12
N SER A 100 6.11 1.79 -5.10
CA SER A 100 4.93 1.50 -4.28
C SER A 100 3.66 1.53 -5.11
N LEU A 101 3.49 2.54 -5.97
CA LEU A 101 2.32 2.67 -6.82
C LEU A 101 2.24 1.54 -7.85
N ASP A 102 3.37 1.17 -8.47
CA ASP A 102 3.46 0.03 -9.39
C ASP A 102 3.06 -1.29 -8.73
N GLY A 103 3.29 -1.44 -7.42
CA GLY A 103 2.86 -2.61 -6.65
C GLY A 103 1.42 -2.54 -6.15
N ILE A 104 0.93 -1.36 -5.73
CA ILE A 104 -0.41 -1.19 -5.16
C ILE A 104 -1.47 -1.31 -6.24
N ILE A 105 -1.29 -0.65 -7.39
CA ILE A 105 -2.30 -0.59 -8.47
C ILE A 105 -2.77 -1.99 -8.90
N PRO A 106 -1.89 -2.97 -9.18
CA PRO A 106 -2.30 -4.32 -9.59
C PRO A 106 -3.19 -5.03 -8.55
N ILE A 107 -2.94 -4.84 -7.26
CA ILE A 107 -3.74 -5.47 -6.18
C ILE A 107 -5.19 -4.99 -6.24
N PHE A 108 -5.39 -3.70 -6.51
CA PHE A 108 -6.70 -3.03 -6.47
C PHE A 108 -7.28 -2.77 -7.85
N THR A 109 -6.87 -3.51 -8.89
CA THR A 109 -7.29 -3.30 -10.30
C THR A 109 -8.82 -3.29 -10.51
N TYR A 110 -9.58 -3.98 -9.66
CA TYR A 110 -11.04 -4.07 -9.74
C TYR A 110 -11.81 -3.08 -8.87
N LEU A 111 -11.09 -2.25 -8.12
CA LEU A 111 -11.65 -1.15 -7.36
C LEU A 111 -11.96 0.03 -8.29
#